data_AF-A0A847ATL6-F1
#
_entry.id   AF-A0A847ATL6-F1
#
_cell.length_a   1.000
_cell.length_b   1.000
_cell.length_c   1.000
_cell.angle_alpha   90.00
_cell.angle_beta   90.00
_cell.angle_gamma   90.00
#
_symmetry.space_group_name_H-M   'P 1'
#
loop_
_entity.id
_entity.type
_entity.pdbx_description
1 polymer ?
#
loop_
_entity_poly.entity_id
_entity_poly.type
_entity_poly.pdbx_seq_one_letter_code
_entity_poly.pdbx_strand_id
1 'polypeptide(L)'
;MGNDSELSFQAQYILNYMVDKVINSNSLSLVKSNSTTNYSMTAVRSAETEYPAKKISFKYGSEVEENYVFHIVENNIRYGNGEIDMNPTVELGNFVDSMYISLFSDNSFQNTRAVIIKIVMKKDGQTYEAFQAAYMRNN
;
A
#
# COMPACT_ATOMS: atom_id res chain seq x y z
N MET A 1 17.95 -21.25 -9.33
CA MET A 1 16.87 -20.25 -9.19
C MET A 1 17.25 -19.40 -7.99
N GLY A 2 17.64 -18.15 -8.22
CA GLY A 2 18.29 -17.29 -7.22
C GLY A 2 17.31 -16.40 -6.47
N ASN A 3 17.80 -15.76 -5.40
CA ASN A 3 17.05 -14.82 -4.57
C ASN A 3 16.32 -13.72 -5.38
N ASP A 4 16.87 -13.24 -6.50
CA ASP A 4 16.19 -12.28 -7.39
C ASP A 4 14.85 -12.78 -7.97
N SER A 5 14.78 -14.07 -8.34
CA SER A 5 13.54 -14.66 -8.88
C SER A 5 12.45 -14.83 -7.81
N GLU A 6 12.87 -15.05 -6.56
CA GLU A 6 11.95 -15.15 -5.43
C GLU A 6 11.44 -13.77 -5.00
N LEU A 7 12.35 -12.80 -4.87
CA LEU A 7 12.00 -11.41 -4.52
C LEU A 7 11.07 -10.79 -5.57
N SER A 8 11.33 -11.01 -6.86
CA SER A 8 10.45 -10.52 -7.93
C SER A 8 9.08 -11.20 -7.95
N PHE A 9 9.03 -12.52 -7.71
CA PHE A 9 7.76 -13.24 -7.59
C PHE A 9 6.94 -12.74 -6.41
N GLN A 10 7.54 -12.65 -5.22
CA GLN A 10 6.88 -12.16 -4.00
C GLN A 10 6.40 -10.73 -4.18
N ALA A 11 7.22 -9.86 -4.77
CA ALA A 11 6.85 -8.48 -5.03
C ALA A 11 5.59 -8.40 -5.91
N GLN A 12 5.57 -9.14 -7.03
CA GLN A 12 4.41 -9.11 -7.91
C GLN A 12 3.18 -9.79 -7.33
N TYR A 13 3.34 -10.81 -6.50
CA TYR A 13 2.21 -11.39 -5.78
C TYR A 13 1.55 -10.34 -4.85
N ILE A 14 2.36 -9.64 -4.06
CA ILE A 14 1.90 -8.59 -3.14
C ILE A 14 1.23 -7.45 -3.92
N LEU A 15 1.90 -6.91 -4.95
CA LEU A 15 1.39 -5.78 -5.72
C LEU A 15 0.08 -6.12 -6.43
N ASN A 16 0.00 -7.28 -7.09
CA ASN A 16 -1.25 -7.70 -7.74
C ASN A 16 -2.40 -7.86 -6.74
N TYR A 17 -2.12 -8.40 -5.54
CA TYR A 17 -3.12 -8.50 -4.49
C TYR A 17 -3.59 -7.12 -4.01
N MET A 18 -2.66 -6.19 -3.76
CA MET A 18 -3.00 -4.82 -3.35
C MET A 18 -3.81 -4.11 -4.44
N VAL A 19 -3.38 -4.21 -5.71
CA VAL A 19 -4.05 -3.58 -6.84
C VAL A 19 -5.48 -4.09 -7.01
N ASP A 20 -5.73 -5.40 -6.84
CA ASP A 20 -7.09 -5.95 -6.82
C ASP A 20 -7.96 -5.27 -5.76
N LYS A 21 -7.42 -4.97 -4.58
CA LYS A 21 -8.15 -4.26 -3.52
C LYS A 21 -8.35 -2.79 -3.82
N VAL A 22 -7.34 -2.12 -4.37
CA VAL A 22 -7.45 -0.72 -4.80
C VAL A 22 -8.52 -0.57 -5.88
N ILE A 23 -8.55 -1.46 -6.87
CA ILE A 23 -9.58 -1.46 -7.91
C ILE A 23 -10.98 -1.55 -7.29
N ASN A 24 -11.16 -2.30 -6.21
CA ASN A 24 -12.45 -2.40 -5.53
C ASN A 24 -12.69 -1.32 -4.45
N SER A 25 -11.85 -0.27 -4.40
CA SER A 25 -11.96 0.80 -3.41
C SER A 25 -12.49 2.10 -4.03
N ASN A 26 -13.11 2.92 -3.19
CA ASN A 26 -13.62 4.25 -3.53
C ASN A 26 -12.56 5.34 -3.33
N SER A 27 -11.75 5.20 -2.28
CA SER A 27 -10.73 6.19 -1.91
C SER A 27 -9.63 5.59 -1.04
N LEU A 28 -8.53 6.32 -0.93
CA LEU A 28 -7.53 6.13 0.11
C LEU A 28 -8.06 6.75 1.41
N SER A 29 -8.08 6.01 2.51
CA SER A 29 -8.58 6.48 3.80
C SER A 29 -7.45 6.77 4.79
N LEU A 30 -6.33 6.05 4.69
CA LEU A 30 -5.19 6.21 5.58
C LEU A 30 -3.86 5.93 4.89
N VAL A 31 -2.86 6.75 5.20
CA VAL A 31 -1.45 6.46 4.96
C VAL A 31 -0.67 6.80 6.22
N LYS A 32 0.10 5.85 6.74
CA LYS A 32 1.01 6.07 7.87
C LYS A 32 2.43 5.69 7.52
N SER A 33 3.39 6.55 7.85
CA SER A 33 4.82 6.25 7.68
C SER A 33 5.36 5.32 8.77
N ASN A 34 4.72 5.29 9.95
CA ASN A 34 5.04 4.40 11.07
C ASN A 34 3.79 4.14 11.93
N SER A 35 3.92 3.51 13.10
CA SER A 35 2.78 3.21 13.98
C SER A 35 2.05 4.44 14.53
N THR A 36 2.69 5.60 14.56
CA THR A 36 2.21 6.82 15.24
C THR A 36 1.98 8.03 14.32
N THR A 37 2.55 8.04 13.11
CA THR A 37 2.55 9.22 12.24
C THR A 37 1.69 8.97 11.00
N ASN A 38 0.64 9.78 10.86
CA ASN A 38 -0.27 9.76 9.72
C ASN A 38 0.09 10.91 8.77
N TYR A 39 0.04 10.66 7.46
CA TYR A 39 0.05 11.76 6.50
C TYR A 39 -1.30 12.48 6.53
N SER A 40 -1.27 13.79 6.26
CA SER A 40 -2.49 14.54 6.05
C SER A 40 -3.17 14.08 4.76
N MET A 41 -4.43 13.65 4.88
CA MET A 41 -5.22 13.20 3.73
C MET A 41 -5.59 14.35 2.77
N THR A 42 -5.49 15.60 3.20
CA THR A 42 -5.91 16.80 2.45
C THR A 42 -4.77 17.73 2.04
N ALA A 43 -3.67 17.74 2.80
CA ALA A 43 -2.55 18.66 2.59
C ALA A 43 -1.41 18.06 1.74
N VAL A 44 -1.34 16.73 1.63
CA VAL A 44 -0.42 16.09 0.69
C VAL A 44 -0.82 16.49 -0.72
N ARG A 45 0.06 17.19 -1.44
CA ARG A 45 -0.19 17.70 -2.79
C ARG A 45 1.13 17.70 -3.55
N SER A 46 1.36 16.62 -4.29
CA SER A 46 2.47 16.51 -5.24
C SER A 46 2.33 15.22 -6.03
N ALA A 47 2.25 15.36 -7.36
CA ALA A 47 2.32 14.22 -8.27
C ALA A 47 3.68 13.53 -8.14
N GLU A 48 3.69 12.20 -8.23
CA GLU A 48 4.88 11.34 -8.31
C GLU A 48 5.83 11.36 -7.10
N THR A 49 5.60 12.22 -6.11
CA THR A 49 6.34 12.17 -4.83
C THR A 49 6.06 10.84 -4.12
N GLU A 50 7.12 10.09 -3.82
CA GLU A 50 7.06 8.85 -3.03
C GLU A 50 6.88 9.18 -1.56
N TYR A 51 5.73 8.79 -0.98
CA TYR A 51 5.47 8.90 0.46
C TYR A 51 5.71 7.54 1.13
N PRO A 52 6.72 7.41 2.01
CA PRO A 52 6.97 6.17 2.75
C PRO A 52 5.77 5.74 3.57
N ALA A 53 5.38 4.48 3.48
CA ALA A 53 4.27 3.93 4.23
C ALA A 53 4.65 2.61 4.92
N LYS A 54 4.20 2.47 6.16
CA LYS A 54 4.14 1.20 6.88
C LYS A 54 2.72 0.66 6.95
N LYS A 55 1.70 1.52 6.97
CA LYS A 55 0.29 1.13 6.91
C LYS A 55 -0.46 1.95 5.87
N ILE A 56 -1.29 1.29 5.07
CA ILE A 56 -2.16 1.91 4.07
C ILE A 56 -3.55 1.30 4.19
N SER A 57 -4.59 2.14 4.12
CA SER A 57 -5.97 1.69 4.12
C SER A 57 -6.74 2.30 2.95
N PHE A 58 -7.47 1.44 2.24
CA PHE A 58 -8.33 1.82 1.12
C PHE A 58 -9.79 1.54 1.49
N LYS A 59 -10.66 2.54 1.39
CA LYS A 59 -12.08 2.43 1.75
C LYS A 59 -12.87 1.88 0.58
N TYR A 60 -13.63 0.79 0.78
CA TYR A 60 -14.45 0.16 -0.27
C TYR A 60 -15.96 0.34 -0.08
N GLY A 61 -16.42 0.65 1.14
CA GLY A 61 -17.83 0.86 1.44
C GLY A 61 -18.11 2.22 2.09
N SER A 62 -19.29 2.40 2.67
CA SER A 62 -19.70 3.63 3.36
C SER A 62 -19.36 3.63 4.83
N GLU A 63 -19.35 2.45 5.46
CA GLU A 63 -19.13 2.27 6.88
C GLU A 63 -17.67 2.50 7.28
N VAL A 64 -17.45 2.75 8.57
CA VAL A 64 -16.11 2.99 9.12
C VAL A 64 -15.24 1.73 9.09
N GLU A 65 -15.88 0.56 9.12
CA GLU A 65 -15.25 -0.77 9.11
C GLU A 65 -15.01 -1.32 7.69
N GLU A 66 -15.36 -0.57 6.65
CA GLU A 66 -15.28 -1.04 5.26
C GLU A 66 -13.99 -0.56 4.57
N ASN A 67 -12.84 -1.03 5.08
CA ASN A 67 -11.52 -0.75 4.51
C ASN A 67 -10.72 -2.02 4.27
N TYR A 68 -9.94 -2.05 3.19
CA TYR A 68 -8.81 -2.96 3.01
C TYR A 68 -7.57 -2.34 3.66
N VAL A 69 -7.00 -3.00 4.66
CA VAL A 69 -5.87 -2.50 5.44
C VAL A 69 -4.64 -3.36 5.18
N PHE A 70 -3.53 -2.71 4.83
CA PHE A 70 -2.22 -3.32 4.61
C PHE A 70 -1.21 -2.76 5.60
N HIS A 71 -0.42 -3.62 6.25
CA HIS A 71 0.55 -3.20 7.27
C HIS A 71 1.83 -4.03 7.20
N ILE A 72 2.98 -3.36 7.12
CA ILE A 72 4.29 -4.01 7.26
C ILE A 72 4.65 -4.14 8.74
N VAL A 73 4.86 -5.38 9.20
CA VAL A 73 5.32 -5.73 10.55
C VAL A 73 6.46 -6.73 10.42
N GLU A 74 7.64 -6.40 10.98
CA GLU A 74 8.81 -7.30 10.97
C GLU A 74 9.19 -7.84 9.58
N ASN A 75 9.15 -6.95 8.58
CA ASN A 75 9.40 -7.26 7.16
C ASN A 75 8.37 -8.20 6.49
N ASN A 76 7.25 -8.49 7.15
CA ASN A 76 6.11 -9.15 6.54
C ASN A 76 5.02 -8.11 6.26
N ILE A 77 4.40 -8.17 5.10
CA ILE A 77 3.18 -7.41 4.83
C ILE A 77 1.98 -8.28 5.20
N ARG A 78 1.10 -7.72 6.02
CA ARG A 78 -0.16 -8.32 6.45
C ARG A 78 -1.34 -7.55 5.89
N TYR A 79 -2.47 -8.22 5.75
CA TYR A 79 -3.71 -7.61 5.27
C TYR A 79 -4.95 -8.05 6.05
N GLY A 80 -6.01 -7.26 5.95
CA GLY A 80 -7.31 -7.55 6.54
C GLY A 80 -8.37 -6.54 6.12
N ASN A 81 -9.62 -6.85 6.45
CA ASN A 81 -10.76 -5.98 6.20
C ASN A 81 -11.33 -5.52 7.54
N GLY A 82 -11.63 -4.23 7.69
CA GLY A 82 -12.18 -3.71 8.94
C GLY A 82 -11.97 -2.21 9.12
N GLU A 83 -11.91 -1.80 10.39
CA GLU A 83 -11.64 -0.43 10.79
C GLU A 83 -10.36 0.12 10.14
N ILE A 84 -10.40 1.40 9.78
CA ILE A 84 -9.36 2.11 9.05
C ILE A 84 -7.93 1.90 9.58
N ASP A 85 -7.73 1.74 10.88
CA ASP A 85 -6.41 1.60 11.52
C ASP A 85 -6.26 0.27 12.28
N MET A 86 -7.04 -0.75 11.91
CA MET A 86 -6.89 -2.08 12.52
C MET A 86 -5.48 -2.65 12.29
N ASN A 87 -5.11 -3.65 13.10
CA ASN A 87 -3.89 -4.40 12.92
C ASN A 87 -4.20 -5.73 12.22
N PRO A 88 -3.89 -5.87 10.92
CA PRO A 88 -4.15 -7.10 10.21
C PRO A 88 -3.31 -8.27 10.71
N THR A 89 -3.91 -9.46 10.71
CA THR A 89 -3.28 -10.70 11.20
C THR A 89 -2.93 -11.69 10.09
N VAL A 90 -3.53 -11.55 8.90
CA VAL A 90 -3.27 -12.46 7.78
C VAL A 90 -2.01 -12.03 7.06
N GLU A 91 -1.03 -12.92 6.94
CA GLU A 91 0.20 -12.67 6.18
C GLU A 91 -0.10 -12.73 4.68
N LEU A 92 0.35 -11.70 3.95
CA LEU A 92 0.29 -11.65 2.48
C LEU A 92 1.65 -11.98 1.87
N GLY A 93 2.74 -11.54 2.48
CA GLY A 93 4.08 -11.82 1.97
C GLY A 93 5.16 -11.39 2.93
N ASN A 94 6.39 -11.76 2.61
CA ASN A 94 7.59 -11.55 3.42
C ASN A 94 8.67 -10.79 2.65
N PHE A 95 9.78 -10.50 3.33
CA PHE A 95 10.91 -9.75 2.79
C PHE A 95 10.61 -8.29 2.40
N VAL A 96 9.49 -7.73 2.85
CA VAL A 96 9.08 -6.35 2.54
C VAL A 96 9.76 -5.37 3.50
N ASP A 97 10.82 -4.72 3.04
CA ASP A 97 11.56 -3.73 3.82
C ASP A 97 10.74 -2.43 3.98
N SER A 98 10.22 -1.93 2.86
CA SER A 98 9.46 -0.69 2.82
C SER A 98 8.39 -0.69 1.71
N MET A 99 7.33 0.10 1.90
CA MET A 99 6.39 0.45 0.85
C MET A 99 6.29 1.97 0.73
N TYR A 100 5.89 2.42 -0.45
CA TYR A 100 5.67 3.82 -0.75
C TYR A 100 4.36 3.95 -1.53
N ILE A 101 3.72 5.10 -1.36
CA ILE A 101 2.57 5.48 -2.16
C ILE A 101 2.83 6.83 -2.82
N SER A 102 2.53 6.94 -4.10
CA SER A 102 2.61 8.20 -4.85
C SER A 102 1.28 8.50 -5.52
N LEU A 103 1.03 9.78 -5.77
CA LEU A 103 -0.14 10.26 -6.49
C LEU A 103 0.18 10.43 -7.97
N PHE A 104 -0.80 10.16 -8.84
CA PHE A 104 -0.64 10.37 -10.29
C PHE A 104 -0.68 11.84 -10.70
N SER A 105 -1.35 12.69 -9.94
CA SER A 105 -1.53 14.10 -10.23
C SER A 105 -1.40 14.92 -8.96
N ASP A 106 -1.25 16.23 -9.13
CA ASP A 106 -1.21 17.16 -8.00
C ASP A 106 -2.59 17.27 -7.36
N ASN A 107 -2.85 16.36 -6.43
CA ASN A 107 -4.11 16.20 -5.72
C ASN A 107 -3.81 15.77 -4.28
N SER A 108 -4.84 15.62 -3.48
CA SER A 108 -4.74 15.07 -2.13
C SER A 108 -4.99 13.57 -2.08
N PHE A 109 -4.43 12.90 -1.07
CA PHE A 109 -4.69 11.49 -0.81
C PHE A 109 -6.20 11.19 -0.72
N GLN A 110 -6.99 12.06 -0.11
CA GLN A 110 -8.44 11.90 0.00
C GLN A 110 -9.15 11.90 -1.36
N ASN A 111 -8.68 12.75 -2.29
CA ASN A 111 -9.36 12.99 -3.56
C ASN A 111 -8.73 12.23 -4.72
N THR A 112 -7.64 11.51 -4.49
CA THR A 112 -6.98 10.75 -5.54
C THR A 112 -7.85 9.56 -5.97
N ARG A 113 -7.85 9.29 -7.28
CA ARG A 113 -8.51 8.13 -7.90
C ARG A 113 -7.51 7.12 -8.45
N ALA A 114 -6.23 7.46 -8.43
CA ALA A 114 -5.17 6.59 -8.89
C ALA A 114 -3.95 6.78 -8.00
N VAL A 115 -3.27 5.68 -7.70
CA VAL A 115 -2.06 5.66 -6.88
C VAL A 115 -1.02 4.77 -7.52
N ILE A 116 0.25 5.08 -7.27
CA ILE A 116 1.36 4.19 -7.57
C ILE A 116 1.79 3.59 -6.23
N ILE A 117 1.78 2.27 -6.14
CA ILE A 117 2.28 1.54 -4.98
C ILE A 117 3.66 1.01 -5.37
N LYS A 118 4.66 1.31 -4.55
CA LYS A 118 6.01 0.74 -4.67
C LYS A 118 6.32 -0.08 -3.43
N ILE A 119 6.96 -1.22 -3.63
CA ILE A 119 7.51 -2.04 -2.55
C ILE A 119 9.00 -2.27 -2.80
N VAL A 120 9.76 -2.25 -1.71
CA VAL A 120 11.18 -2.59 -1.70
C VAL A 120 11.32 -3.88 -0.91
N MET A 121 11.84 -4.89 -1.58
CA MET A 121 12.07 -6.23 -1.05
C MET A 121 13.54 -6.40 -0.68
N LYS A 122 13.82 -7.08 0.43
CA LYS A 122 15.19 -7.33 0.89
C LYS A 122 15.36 -8.72 1.49
N LYS A 123 16.34 -9.46 0.98
CA LYS A 123 16.72 -10.81 1.47
C LYS A 123 18.22 -11.05 1.23
N ASP A 124 18.94 -11.53 2.23
CA ASP A 124 20.36 -11.91 2.15
C ASP A 124 21.28 -10.84 1.51
N GLY A 125 21.02 -9.57 1.82
CA GLY A 125 21.76 -8.43 1.26
C GLY A 125 21.36 -8.00 -0.16
N GLN A 126 20.50 -8.76 -0.83
CA GLN A 126 19.90 -8.37 -2.11
C GLN A 126 18.68 -7.49 -1.90
N THR A 127 18.49 -6.55 -2.82
CA THR A 127 17.36 -5.62 -2.83
C THR A 127 16.68 -5.67 -4.19
N TYR A 128 15.35 -5.69 -4.19
CA TYR A 128 14.53 -5.66 -5.39
C TYR A 128 13.39 -4.66 -5.23
N GLU A 129 13.19 -3.79 -6.22
CA GLU A 129 12.11 -2.81 -6.21
C GLU A 129 11.09 -3.16 -7.29
N ALA A 130 9.81 -3.05 -6.94
CA ALA A 130 8.72 -3.12 -7.91
C ALA A 130 7.66 -2.07 -7.59
N PHE A 131 6.97 -1.62 -8.62
CA PHE A 131 5.88 -0.68 -8.50
C PHE A 131 4.74 -1.06 -9.43
N GLN A 132 3.53 -0.72 -9.03
CA GLN A 132 2.33 -0.91 -9.84
C GLN A 132 1.37 0.26 -9.64
N ALA A 133 0.85 0.73 -10.77
CA ALA A 133 -0.24 1.69 -10.81
C ALA A 133 -1.57 1.00 -10.55
N ALA A 134 -2.43 1.62 -9.75
CA ALA A 134 -3.79 1.14 -9.52
C ALA A 134 -4.79 2.30 -9.57
N TYR A 135 -5.93 2.03 -10.20
CA TYR A 135 -7.05 2.96 -10.33
C TYR A 135 -8.21 2.45 -9.48
N MET A 136 -8.75 3.33 -8.64
CA MET A 136 -9.89 3.05 -7.77
C MET A 136 -11.19 3.03 -8.57
N ARG A 137 -12.13 2.17 -8.20
CA ARG A 137 -13.47 2.14 -8.82
C ARG A 137 -14.26 3.34 -8.36
N ASN A 138 -14.29 4.37 -9.20
CA ASN A 138 -15.46 5.19 -9.50
C ASN A 138 -15.14 6.17 -10.66
N ASN A 139 -15.76 5.85 -11.80
CA ASN A 139 -16.35 6.80 -12.75
C ASN A 139 -17.59 7.43 -12.12
#